data_AF-V5BJN4-F1
#
_entry.id   AF-V5BJN4-F1
#
_cell.length_a   1.000
_cell.length_b   1.000
_cell.length_c   1.000
_cell.angle_alpha   90.00
_cell.angle_beta   90.00
_cell.angle_gamma   90.00
#
_symmetry.space_group_name_H-M   'P 1'
#
loop_
_entity.id
_entity.type
_entity.pdbx_description
1 polymer ?
#
loop_
_entity_poly.entity_id
_entity_poly.type
_entity_poly.pdbx_seq_one_letter_code
_entity_poly.pdbx_strand_id
1 'polypeptide(L)'
;MWSAVGACPRSRHRVRRRAIATVRVALLFVLALFAAAAWIPAVHAVVLRVRGGTVDRAITVGRAVDTVLMDGVSIANGVAVVFDVAAMLPGSLHIELRKCVCDGGAQIYVQGYSGEPASDRSLEVSLSGLYGGYCSLVFVHNLPAHTNVTVRDSTIVAAGPMRYSQLSGLTDAVASPLVLHTTSLLQTQLRVSNTVLRSLQAGGSTVYVGGGVDLLSSAVVLDNNLEGNIFAVCFPVTVVVDGGGIIVKGNTLRSKKENSRTTSAVYYEGVHLRNGG
;
A
#
# COMPACT_ATOMS: atom_id res chain seq x y z
N MET A 1 -82.50 9.84 49.12
CA MET A 1 -81.96 10.19 47.78
C MET A 1 -80.45 10.19 47.87
N TRP A 2 -79.75 9.35 47.09
CA TRP A 2 -78.52 9.70 46.37
C TRP A 2 -78.00 8.53 45.54
N SER A 3 -77.36 8.91 44.45
CA SER A 3 -77.10 8.19 43.20
C SER A 3 -75.85 7.31 43.25
N ALA A 4 -75.90 6.15 42.59
CA ALA A 4 -74.72 5.33 42.27
C ALA A 4 -74.23 5.66 40.86
N VAL A 5 -73.02 6.23 40.75
CA VAL A 5 -72.29 6.45 39.51
C VAL A 5 -71.51 5.20 39.15
N GLY A 6 -71.83 4.57 38.02
CA GLY A 6 -71.03 3.50 37.42
C GLY A 6 -70.13 4.02 36.30
N ALA A 7 -68.80 3.91 36.46
CA ALA A 7 -67.83 4.14 35.41
C ALA A 7 -67.38 2.79 34.79
N CYS A 8 -67.34 2.74 33.46
CA CYS A 8 -67.06 1.53 32.67
C CYS A 8 -65.60 1.54 32.13
N PRO A 9 -64.78 0.49 32.27
CA PRO A 9 -63.40 0.50 31.79
C PRO A 9 -63.28 -0.12 30.38
N ARG A 10 -63.01 0.70 29.35
CA ARG A 10 -62.93 0.26 27.93
C ARG A 10 -61.55 0.39 27.24
N SER A 11 -60.43 0.56 27.95
CA SER A 11 -59.15 0.96 27.30
C SER A 11 -58.03 -0.10 27.16
N ARG A 12 -58.12 -1.30 27.76
CA ARG A 12 -56.98 -2.25 27.80
C ARG A 12 -56.76 -3.09 26.54
N HIS A 13 -57.78 -3.29 25.70
CA HIS A 13 -57.71 -4.25 24.59
C HIS A 13 -57.03 -3.70 23.32
N ARG A 14 -57.09 -2.37 23.09
CA ARG A 14 -56.45 -1.71 21.93
C ARG A 14 -54.93 -1.63 22.07
N VAL A 15 -54.42 -1.45 23.29
CA VAL A 15 -52.97 -1.34 23.56
C VAL A 15 -52.26 -2.68 23.33
N ARG A 16 -52.83 -3.79 23.80
CA ARG A 16 -52.27 -5.14 23.54
C ARG A 16 -52.22 -5.49 22.05
N ARG A 17 -53.24 -5.13 21.26
CA ARG A 17 -53.24 -5.39 19.81
C ARG A 17 -52.17 -4.57 19.08
N ARG A 18 -51.93 -3.32 19.47
CA ARG A 18 -50.85 -2.50 18.91
C ARG A 18 -49.48 -3.06 19.26
N ALA A 19 -49.26 -3.49 20.51
CA ALA A 19 -47.99 -4.09 20.93
C ALA A 19 -47.68 -5.41 20.19
N ILE A 20 -48.67 -6.25 19.96
CA ILE A 20 -48.49 -7.50 19.20
C ILE A 20 -48.19 -7.21 17.72
N ALA A 21 -48.83 -6.20 17.13
CA ALA A 21 -48.55 -5.77 15.76
C ALA A 21 -47.13 -5.21 15.61
N THR A 22 -46.67 -4.36 16.54
CA THR A 22 -45.32 -3.79 16.50
C THR A 22 -44.23 -4.85 16.66
N VAL A 23 -44.45 -5.84 17.54
CA VAL A 23 -43.51 -6.96 17.72
C VAL A 23 -43.43 -7.83 16.47
N ARG A 24 -44.56 -8.11 15.81
CA ARG A 24 -44.57 -8.88 14.55
C ARG A 24 -43.88 -8.16 13.41
N VAL A 25 -44.08 -6.85 13.26
CA VAL A 25 -43.41 -6.06 12.22
C VAL A 25 -41.90 -6.02 12.47
N ALA A 26 -41.47 -5.83 13.72
CA ALA A 26 -40.05 -5.86 14.07
C ALA A 26 -39.43 -7.24 13.78
N LEU A 27 -40.11 -8.34 14.13
CA LEU A 27 -39.63 -9.69 13.86
C LEU A 27 -39.50 -9.98 12.35
N LEU A 28 -40.49 -9.55 11.56
CA LEU A 28 -40.47 -9.70 10.10
C LEU A 28 -39.34 -8.88 9.46
N PHE A 29 -39.06 -7.68 9.97
CA PHE A 29 -37.96 -6.85 9.49
C PHE A 29 -36.59 -7.48 9.80
N VAL A 30 -36.43 -8.04 11.01
CA VAL A 30 -35.21 -8.78 11.39
C VAL A 30 -35.04 -10.03 10.52
N LEU A 31 -36.10 -10.82 10.32
CA LEU A 31 -36.07 -11.99 9.43
C LEU A 31 -35.75 -11.61 7.98
N ALA A 32 -36.29 -10.50 7.48
CA ALA A 32 -36.00 -10.00 6.14
C ALA A 32 -34.54 -9.54 5.99
N LEU A 33 -33.96 -8.91 7.03
CA LEU A 33 -32.53 -8.56 7.05
C LEU A 33 -31.63 -9.80 7.08
N PHE A 34 -31.96 -10.82 7.88
CA PHE A 34 -31.24 -12.09 7.88
C PHE A 34 -31.35 -12.84 6.55
N ALA A 35 -32.54 -12.83 5.94
CA ALA A 35 -32.74 -13.41 4.61
C ALA A 35 -31.96 -12.64 3.54
N ALA A 36 -31.93 -11.30 3.59
CA ALA A 36 -31.13 -10.49 2.67
C ALA A 36 -29.61 -10.73 2.85
N ALA A 37 -29.13 -10.93 4.09
CA ALA A 37 -27.74 -11.29 4.35
C ALA A 37 -27.38 -12.69 3.82
N ALA A 38 -28.31 -13.64 3.83
CA ALA A 38 -28.13 -14.97 3.25
C ALA A 38 -28.09 -14.98 1.71
N TRP A 39 -28.48 -13.87 1.07
CA TRP A 39 -28.44 -13.67 -0.39
C TRP A 39 -27.33 -12.70 -0.80
N ILE A 40 -26.35 -12.43 0.07
CA ILE A 40 -25.10 -11.81 -0.36
C ILE A 40 -24.40 -12.85 -1.24
N PRO A 41 -24.18 -12.57 -2.55
CA PRO A 41 -23.36 -13.44 -3.36
C PRO A 41 -22.02 -13.55 -2.66
N ALA A 42 -21.58 -14.78 -2.34
CA ALA A 42 -20.21 -14.99 -1.92
C ALA A 42 -19.32 -14.30 -2.95
N VAL A 43 -18.60 -13.26 -2.55
CA VAL A 43 -17.69 -12.56 -3.45
C VAL A 43 -16.55 -13.54 -3.67
N HIS A 44 -16.59 -14.23 -4.81
CA HIS A 44 -15.54 -15.18 -5.16
C HIS A 44 -14.30 -14.35 -5.48
N ALA A 45 -13.22 -14.59 -4.76
CA ALA A 45 -11.97 -13.96 -5.05
C ALA A 45 -11.47 -14.41 -6.43
N VAL A 46 -11.05 -13.44 -7.24
CA VAL A 46 -10.48 -13.67 -8.56
C VAL A 46 -8.97 -13.57 -8.44
N VAL A 47 -8.28 -14.65 -8.80
CA VAL A 47 -6.83 -14.62 -8.98
C VAL A 47 -6.51 -14.01 -10.34
N LEU A 48 -5.84 -12.86 -10.35
CA LEU A 48 -5.32 -12.29 -11.58
C LEU A 48 -3.98 -12.94 -11.92
N ARG A 49 -3.92 -13.67 -13.04
CA ARG A 49 -2.69 -14.29 -13.51
C ARG A 49 -2.34 -13.83 -14.92
N VAL A 50 -1.17 -13.23 -15.07
CA VAL A 50 -0.62 -12.76 -16.35
C VAL A 50 0.74 -13.41 -16.56
N ARG A 51 0.96 -13.97 -17.76
CA ARG A 51 2.22 -14.61 -18.11
C ARG A 51 2.69 -14.14 -19.48
N GLY A 52 3.90 -13.62 -19.56
CA GLY A 52 4.41 -13.00 -20.78
C GLY A 52 3.62 -11.74 -21.17
N GLY A 53 3.79 -11.32 -22.42
CA GLY A 53 3.04 -10.20 -22.99
C GLY A 53 3.54 -8.83 -22.55
N THR A 54 2.85 -7.79 -23.03
CA THR A 54 3.20 -6.40 -22.81
C THR A 54 2.01 -5.63 -22.26
N VAL A 55 2.24 -4.85 -21.22
CA VAL A 55 1.34 -3.84 -20.68
C VAL A 55 1.85 -2.49 -21.16
N ASP A 56 1.17 -1.94 -22.16
CA ASP A 56 1.48 -0.65 -22.80
C ASP A 56 0.40 0.41 -22.53
N ARG A 57 -0.58 0.08 -21.69
CA ARG A 57 -1.61 0.98 -21.17
C ARG A 57 -1.64 0.90 -19.66
N ALA A 58 -2.01 2.02 -19.03
CA ALA A 58 -2.15 2.04 -17.57
C ALA A 58 -3.24 1.05 -17.13
N ILE A 59 -2.95 0.30 -16.07
CA ILE A 59 -3.89 -0.65 -15.46
C ILE A 59 -3.96 -0.42 -13.96
N THR A 60 -5.15 -0.66 -13.40
CA THR A 60 -5.38 -0.67 -11.96
C THR A 60 -6.02 -2.00 -11.60
N VAL A 61 -5.36 -2.75 -10.73
CA VAL A 61 -5.80 -4.03 -10.19
C VAL A 61 -6.25 -3.80 -8.77
N GLY A 62 -7.48 -4.19 -8.43
CA GLY A 62 -8.03 -3.97 -7.11
C GLY A 62 -9.27 -4.83 -6.86
N ARG A 63 -10.46 -4.26 -7.11
CA ARG A 63 -11.75 -4.88 -6.77
C ARG A 63 -11.86 -6.37 -7.18
N ALA A 64 -12.39 -7.17 -6.26
CA ALA A 64 -12.59 -8.61 -6.39
C ALA A 64 -11.32 -9.46 -6.56
N VAL A 65 -10.12 -8.87 -6.40
CA VAL A 65 -8.84 -9.57 -6.44
C VAL A 65 -8.29 -9.71 -5.02
N ASP A 66 -7.79 -10.90 -4.69
CA ASP A 66 -6.97 -11.16 -3.51
C ASP A 66 -5.51 -11.51 -3.87
N THR A 67 -5.31 -12.04 -5.08
CA THR A 67 -4.05 -12.59 -5.56
C THR A 67 -3.72 -12.07 -6.95
N VAL A 68 -2.51 -11.55 -7.12
CA VAL A 68 -1.96 -11.13 -8.41
C VAL A 68 -0.66 -11.88 -8.68
N LEU A 69 -0.58 -12.55 -9.82
CA LEU A 69 0.60 -13.29 -10.27
C LEU A 69 1.00 -12.80 -11.67
N MET A 70 2.17 -12.19 -11.79
CA MET A 70 2.73 -11.73 -13.07
C MET A 70 4.07 -12.43 -13.32
N ASP A 71 4.21 -13.19 -14.40
CA ASP A 71 5.43 -13.93 -14.73
C ASP A 71 5.91 -13.59 -16.15
N GLY A 72 7.05 -12.92 -16.28
CA GLY A 72 7.62 -12.55 -17.57
C GLY A 72 6.90 -11.42 -18.31
N VAL A 73 6.12 -10.59 -17.61
CA VAL A 73 5.35 -9.49 -18.22
C VAL A 73 6.26 -8.28 -18.47
N SER A 74 6.13 -7.64 -19.63
CA SER A 74 6.83 -6.39 -19.96
C SER A 74 5.93 -5.18 -19.75
N ILE A 75 6.36 -4.18 -18.99
CA ILE A 75 5.64 -2.93 -18.71
C ILE A 75 6.39 -1.81 -19.41
N ALA A 76 5.76 -1.16 -20.39
CA ALA A 76 6.46 -0.28 -21.32
C ALA A 76 5.77 1.10 -21.43
N ASN A 77 6.37 1.99 -22.22
CA ASN A 77 5.79 3.28 -22.62
C ASN A 77 5.40 4.20 -21.47
N GLY A 78 6.09 4.10 -20.33
CA GLY A 78 5.88 5.03 -19.22
C GLY A 78 4.54 4.85 -18.50
N VAL A 79 3.89 3.69 -18.66
CA VAL A 79 2.58 3.46 -18.04
C VAL A 79 2.69 3.10 -16.57
N ALA A 80 1.59 3.34 -15.85
CA ALA A 80 1.44 2.95 -14.46
C ALA A 80 0.68 1.61 -14.35
N VAL A 81 1.25 0.67 -13.60
CA VAL A 81 0.56 -0.52 -13.11
C VAL A 81 0.30 -0.30 -11.63
N VAL A 82 -0.97 -0.19 -11.25
CA VAL A 82 -1.38 0.11 -9.87
C VAL A 82 -2.03 -1.12 -9.25
N PHE A 83 -1.46 -1.61 -8.15
CA PHE A 83 -2.11 -2.56 -7.25
C PHE A 83 -2.77 -1.76 -6.13
N ASP A 84 -4.07 -1.51 -6.26
CA ASP A 84 -4.88 -0.79 -5.28
C ASP A 84 -5.34 -1.75 -4.18
N VAL A 85 -4.46 -1.94 -3.19
CA VAL A 85 -4.64 -2.83 -2.05
C VAL A 85 -5.86 -2.44 -1.23
N ALA A 86 -6.15 -1.13 -1.13
CA ALA A 86 -7.33 -0.65 -0.41
C ALA A 86 -8.63 -1.07 -1.10
N ALA A 87 -8.63 -1.22 -2.43
CA ALA A 87 -9.77 -1.70 -3.21
C ALA A 87 -9.83 -3.23 -3.37
N MET A 88 -8.78 -3.97 -3.02
CA MET A 88 -8.75 -5.43 -3.03
C MET A 88 -9.68 -6.04 -1.97
N LEU A 89 -9.92 -7.35 -2.09
CA LEU A 89 -10.78 -8.05 -1.14
C LEU A 89 -10.23 -8.02 0.29
N PRO A 90 -11.09 -8.04 1.31
CA PRO A 90 -10.65 -8.22 2.69
C PRO A 90 -9.94 -9.56 2.88
N GLY A 91 -8.92 -9.58 3.76
CA GLY A 91 -8.21 -10.79 4.15
C GLY A 91 -6.72 -10.75 3.87
N SER A 92 -6.16 -11.91 3.54
CA SER A 92 -4.77 -12.09 3.15
C SER A 92 -4.60 -11.84 1.65
N LEU A 93 -3.77 -10.87 1.31
CA LEU A 93 -3.51 -10.44 -0.06
C LEU A 93 -2.12 -10.89 -0.50
N HIS A 94 -1.99 -11.26 -1.78
CA HIS A 94 -0.71 -11.70 -2.36
C HIS A 94 -0.45 -11.05 -3.71
N ILE A 95 0.68 -10.38 -3.86
CA ILE A 95 1.13 -9.78 -5.12
C ILE A 95 2.51 -10.33 -5.46
N GLU A 96 2.62 -11.04 -6.57
CA GLU A 96 3.88 -11.62 -7.04
C GLU A 96 4.20 -11.17 -8.46
N LEU A 97 5.38 -10.56 -8.64
CA LEU A 97 5.97 -10.30 -9.95
C LEU A 97 7.28 -11.09 -10.06
N ARG A 98 7.34 -11.97 -11.05
CA ARG A 98 8.49 -12.80 -11.34
C ARG A 98 9.01 -12.51 -12.74
N LYS A 99 10.31 -12.25 -12.86
CA LYS A 99 11.00 -12.05 -14.15
C LYS A 99 10.33 -11.00 -15.05
N CYS A 100 9.66 -10.03 -14.44
CA CYS A 100 9.00 -8.97 -15.18
C CYS A 100 10.03 -7.94 -15.65
N VAL A 101 9.69 -7.21 -16.71
CA VAL A 101 10.54 -6.16 -17.28
C VAL A 101 9.79 -4.82 -17.21
N CYS A 102 10.47 -3.74 -16.82
CA CYS A 102 9.90 -2.39 -16.89
C CYS A 102 10.81 -1.41 -17.61
N ASP A 103 10.25 -0.59 -18.50
CA ASP A 103 11.02 0.38 -19.27
C ASP A 103 10.19 1.61 -19.72
N GLY A 104 10.86 2.59 -20.31
CA GLY A 104 10.23 3.79 -20.87
C GLY A 104 9.65 4.75 -19.82
N GLY A 105 10.11 4.66 -18.58
CA GLY A 105 9.62 5.43 -17.44
C GLY A 105 8.44 4.76 -16.73
N ALA A 106 8.21 3.47 -16.94
CA ALA A 106 7.10 2.73 -16.34
C ALA A 106 7.13 2.75 -14.81
N GLN A 107 5.97 2.70 -14.19
CA GLN A 107 5.84 2.78 -12.75
C GLN A 107 4.94 1.67 -12.21
N ILE A 108 5.41 1.00 -11.18
CA ILE A 108 4.68 -0.06 -10.49
C ILE A 108 4.31 0.46 -9.11
N TYR A 109 3.02 0.61 -8.85
CA TYR A 109 2.50 1.12 -7.59
C TYR A 109 1.89 0.00 -6.77
N VAL A 110 2.29 -0.10 -5.51
CA VAL A 110 1.54 -0.79 -4.46
C VAL A 110 0.91 0.30 -3.59
N GLN A 111 -0.39 0.48 -3.75
CA GLN A 111 -1.15 1.57 -3.14
C GLN A 111 -2.00 1.06 -1.99
N GLY A 112 -1.70 1.53 -0.78
CA GLY A 112 -2.45 1.24 0.45
C GLY A 112 -3.59 2.20 0.74
N TYR A 113 -3.95 2.30 2.01
CA TYR A 113 -5.04 3.10 2.54
C TYR A 113 -4.60 4.55 2.80
N SER A 114 -5.36 5.52 2.30
CA SER A 114 -5.09 6.95 2.53
C SER A 114 -5.35 7.40 3.98
N GLY A 115 -6.04 6.58 4.78
CA GLY A 115 -6.27 6.77 6.22
C GLY A 115 -5.55 5.70 7.03
N GLU A 116 -6.04 5.37 8.22
CA GLU A 116 -5.42 4.35 9.08
C GLU A 116 -5.20 2.99 8.36
N PRO A 117 -4.08 2.30 8.62
CA PRO A 117 -3.83 0.98 8.04
C PRO A 117 -4.88 -0.03 8.51
N ALA A 118 -5.24 -0.96 7.62
CA ALA A 118 -6.16 -2.04 7.98
C ALA A 118 -5.46 -3.07 8.89
N SER A 119 -5.89 -3.15 10.16
CA SER A 119 -5.30 -4.06 11.16
C SER A 119 -5.79 -5.51 11.07
N ASP A 120 -6.93 -5.74 10.40
CA ASP A 120 -7.57 -7.06 10.23
C ASP A 120 -7.16 -7.76 8.93
N ARG A 121 -6.11 -7.26 8.26
CA ARG A 121 -5.66 -7.72 6.94
C ARG A 121 -4.16 -7.96 6.94
N SER A 122 -3.68 -8.71 5.95
CA SER A 122 -2.26 -8.95 5.72
C SER A 122 -1.95 -8.86 4.24
N LEU A 123 -0.73 -8.48 3.90
CA LEU A 123 -0.27 -8.33 2.53
C LEU A 123 1.12 -8.95 2.37
N GLU A 124 1.27 -9.84 1.40
CA GLU A 124 2.57 -10.29 0.91
C GLU A 124 2.81 -9.71 -0.48
N VAL A 125 3.96 -9.03 -0.64
CA VAL A 125 4.45 -8.54 -1.93
C VAL A 125 5.80 -9.18 -2.21
N SER A 126 5.91 -9.90 -3.32
CA SER A 126 7.13 -10.57 -3.74
C SER A 126 7.53 -10.16 -5.15
N LEU A 127 8.66 -9.47 -5.27
CA LEU A 127 9.24 -9.04 -6.54
C LEU A 127 10.57 -9.75 -6.72
N SER A 128 10.66 -10.63 -7.71
CA SER A 128 11.87 -11.42 -7.97
C SER A 128 12.28 -11.36 -9.44
N GLY A 129 13.55 -11.01 -9.69
CA GLY A 129 14.05 -10.89 -11.06
C GLY A 129 13.40 -9.75 -11.85
N LEU A 130 12.93 -8.69 -11.19
CA LEU A 130 12.44 -7.50 -11.87
C LEU A 130 13.64 -6.79 -12.54
N TYR A 131 13.55 -6.60 -13.85
CA TYR A 131 14.61 -5.95 -14.61
C TYR A 131 14.08 -4.71 -15.30
N GLY A 132 14.73 -3.56 -15.15
CA GLY A 132 14.30 -2.38 -15.86
C GLY A 132 15.35 -1.31 -16.05
N GLY A 133 15.41 -0.80 -17.28
CA GLY A 133 16.34 0.25 -17.70
C GLY A 133 15.83 1.67 -17.42
N TYR A 134 14.51 1.83 -17.28
CA TYR A 134 13.88 3.10 -16.97
C TYR A 134 12.53 2.87 -16.29
N CYS A 135 12.53 2.64 -14.98
CA CYS A 135 11.30 2.47 -14.22
C CYS A 135 11.45 2.78 -12.73
N SER A 136 10.32 2.79 -12.02
CA SER A 136 10.24 3.00 -10.57
C SER A 136 9.22 2.06 -9.92
N LEU A 137 9.58 1.55 -8.76
CA LEU A 137 8.71 0.83 -7.84
C LEU A 137 8.30 1.78 -6.71
N VAL A 138 7.00 1.90 -6.50
CA VAL A 138 6.42 2.91 -5.61
C VAL A 138 5.48 2.25 -4.62
N PHE A 139 5.77 2.41 -3.34
CA PHE A 139 4.83 2.13 -2.25
C PHE A 139 4.24 3.47 -1.81
N VAL A 140 2.91 3.55 -1.82
CA VAL A 140 2.20 4.78 -1.47
C VAL A 140 1.07 4.47 -0.51
N HIS A 141 0.80 5.41 0.41
CA HIS A 141 -0.22 5.29 1.44
C HIS A 141 0.08 4.18 2.45
N ASN A 142 -0.82 3.96 3.41
CA ASN A 142 -0.60 3.04 4.53
C ASN A 142 -0.90 1.60 4.10
N LEU A 143 0.12 0.73 4.13
CA LEU A 143 -0.07 -0.70 3.86
C LEU A 143 -0.84 -1.36 5.03
N PRO A 144 -1.54 -2.48 4.81
CA PRO A 144 -2.13 -3.27 5.90
C PRO A 144 -1.14 -3.56 7.02
N ALA A 145 -1.64 -3.79 8.23
CA ALA A 145 -0.79 -4.35 9.29
C ALA A 145 -0.22 -5.70 8.85
N HIS A 146 0.90 -6.12 9.45
CA HIS A 146 1.52 -7.41 9.14
C HIS A 146 1.87 -7.59 7.66
N THR A 147 2.31 -6.51 7.01
CA THR A 147 2.75 -6.57 5.61
C THR A 147 4.17 -7.14 5.52
N ASN A 148 4.43 -8.00 4.53
CA ASN A 148 5.76 -8.45 4.16
C ASN A 148 6.04 -8.11 2.69
N VAL A 149 7.05 -7.29 2.46
CA VAL A 149 7.51 -6.90 1.12
C VAL A 149 8.91 -7.43 0.92
N THR A 150 9.10 -8.22 -0.14
CA THR A 150 10.40 -8.71 -0.56
C THR A 150 10.70 -8.30 -1.99
N VAL A 151 11.86 -7.69 -2.20
CA VAL A 151 12.40 -7.36 -3.51
C VAL A 151 13.79 -7.97 -3.61
N ARG A 152 13.97 -8.90 -4.55
CA ARG A 152 15.23 -9.65 -4.66
C ARG A 152 15.66 -9.94 -6.08
N ASP A 153 16.95 -10.18 -6.23
CA ASP A 153 17.57 -10.64 -7.47
C ASP A 153 17.21 -9.74 -8.66
N SER A 154 17.05 -8.44 -8.42
CA SER A 154 16.45 -7.48 -9.34
C SER A 154 17.44 -6.40 -9.77
N THR A 155 17.16 -5.70 -10.87
CA THR A 155 17.94 -4.54 -11.33
C THR A 155 16.97 -3.48 -11.83
N ILE A 156 16.91 -2.34 -11.15
CA ILE A 156 15.99 -1.24 -11.48
C ILE A 156 16.80 0.03 -11.65
N VAL A 157 16.72 0.61 -12.84
CA VAL A 157 17.40 1.84 -13.20
C VAL A 157 16.35 2.92 -13.48
N ALA A 158 16.48 4.06 -12.81
CA ALA A 158 15.80 5.29 -13.19
C ALA A 158 16.74 6.10 -14.10
N ALA A 159 16.70 5.80 -15.41
CA ALA A 159 17.59 6.41 -16.40
C ALA A 159 17.27 7.87 -16.74
N GLY A 160 16.04 8.32 -16.46
CA GLY A 160 15.57 9.67 -16.76
C GLY A 160 14.56 10.18 -15.72
N PRO A 161 13.93 11.34 -15.99
CA PRO A 161 12.96 11.95 -15.07
C PRO A 161 11.69 11.11 -14.93
N MET A 162 11.32 10.77 -13.70
CA MET A 162 10.11 10.00 -13.41
C MET A 162 8.90 10.94 -13.21
N ARG A 163 7.71 10.50 -13.65
CA ARG A 163 6.47 11.29 -13.50
C ARG A 163 5.59 10.69 -12.41
N TYR A 164 5.73 11.13 -11.17
CA TYR A 164 4.90 10.64 -10.06
C TYR A 164 3.52 11.33 -10.00
N SER A 165 2.83 11.48 -11.13
CA SER A 165 1.58 12.25 -11.20
C SER A 165 0.43 11.67 -10.36
N GLN A 166 0.53 10.41 -9.94
CA GLN A 166 -0.42 9.77 -9.03
C GLN A 166 -0.20 10.18 -7.55
N LEU A 167 0.93 10.82 -7.23
CA LEU A 167 1.32 11.17 -5.87
C LEU A 167 1.10 12.66 -5.62
N SER A 168 -0.03 12.99 -4.99
CA SER A 168 -0.31 14.35 -4.53
C SER A 168 0.75 14.79 -3.52
N GLY A 169 1.40 15.93 -3.78
CA GLY A 169 2.39 16.52 -2.87
C GLY A 169 3.81 15.98 -3.02
N LEU A 170 4.07 15.02 -3.92
CA LEU A 170 5.45 14.61 -4.23
C LEU A 170 6.06 15.53 -5.29
N THR A 171 6.75 16.58 -4.85
CA THR A 171 7.40 17.56 -5.75
C THR A 171 8.90 17.34 -5.93
N ASP A 172 9.55 16.68 -4.97
CA ASP A 172 11.02 16.73 -4.87
C ASP A 172 11.72 15.46 -5.39
N ALA A 173 10.97 14.38 -5.59
CA ALA A 173 11.51 13.17 -6.19
C ALA A 173 11.67 13.34 -7.71
N VAL A 174 12.92 13.49 -8.17
CA VAL A 174 13.24 13.66 -9.59
C VAL A 174 13.24 12.32 -10.33
N ALA A 175 13.96 11.34 -9.79
CA ALA A 175 14.09 10.00 -10.36
C ALA A 175 14.58 9.04 -9.29
N SER A 176 13.78 8.02 -8.95
CA SER A 176 14.10 7.05 -7.91
C SER A 176 13.58 5.66 -8.28
N PRO A 177 14.45 4.64 -8.39
CA PRO A 177 14.04 3.25 -8.56
C PRO A 177 13.08 2.74 -7.49
N LEU A 178 13.24 3.18 -6.24
CA LEU A 178 12.35 2.83 -5.13
C LEU A 178 11.84 4.09 -4.44
N VAL A 179 10.53 4.19 -4.26
CA VAL A 179 9.85 5.29 -3.58
C VAL A 179 8.94 4.73 -2.49
N LEU A 180 9.07 5.26 -1.27
CA LEU A 180 8.11 5.11 -0.18
C LEU A 180 7.48 6.50 0.04
N HIS A 181 6.18 6.64 -0.11
CA HIS A 181 5.52 7.94 -0.01
C HIS A 181 4.26 7.89 0.83
N THR A 182 4.13 8.78 1.82
CA THR A 182 2.94 8.87 2.70
C THR A 182 2.60 7.53 3.34
N THR A 183 3.60 6.78 3.80
CA THR A 183 3.46 5.38 4.20
C THR A 183 3.72 5.23 5.70
N SER A 184 2.67 4.97 6.47
CA SER A 184 2.76 4.40 7.81
C SER A 184 2.80 2.88 7.71
N LEU A 185 3.86 2.30 8.27
CA LEU A 185 4.13 0.87 8.26
C LEU A 185 3.91 0.34 9.67
N LEU A 186 2.85 -0.45 9.86
CA LEU A 186 2.53 -1.11 11.13
C LEU A 186 2.90 -2.59 11.06
N GLN A 187 3.80 -3.03 11.93
CA GLN A 187 4.26 -4.41 12.04
C GLN A 187 4.68 -5.00 10.69
N THR A 188 5.34 -4.17 9.86
CA THR A 188 5.69 -4.48 8.48
C THR A 188 7.17 -4.80 8.36
N GLN A 189 7.51 -5.71 7.46
CA GLN A 189 8.87 -5.93 7.01
C GLN A 189 8.99 -5.61 5.53
N LEU A 190 9.85 -4.66 5.17
CA LEU A 190 10.23 -4.38 3.79
C LEU A 190 11.70 -4.72 3.62
N ARG A 191 11.98 -5.73 2.80
CA ARG A 191 13.34 -6.19 2.53
C ARG A 191 13.65 -6.08 1.05
N VAL A 192 14.69 -5.32 0.74
CA VAL A 192 15.31 -5.27 -0.58
C VAL A 192 16.69 -5.88 -0.44
N SER A 193 16.96 -6.99 -1.14
CA SER A 193 18.21 -7.73 -1.02
C SER A 193 18.72 -8.20 -2.38
N ASN A 194 20.04 -8.30 -2.55
CA ASN A 194 20.65 -8.76 -3.81
C ASN A 194 20.07 -8.03 -5.04
N THR A 195 19.80 -6.74 -4.89
CA THR A 195 19.20 -5.90 -5.93
C THR A 195 20.13 -4.76 -6.28
N VAL A 196 20.13 -4.37 -7.55
CA VAL A 196 20.84 -3.18 -8.04
C VAL A 196 19.81 -2.09 -8.28
N LEU A 197 19.92 -0.98 -7.56
CA LEU A 197 19.08 0.19 -7.74
C LEU A 197 19.96 1.36 -8.17
N ARG A 198 19.63 2.01 -9.29
CA ARG A 198 20.45 3.11 -9.83
C ARG A 198 19.61 4.28 -10.29
N SER A 199 20.00 5.48 -9.90
CA SER A 199 19.44 6.72 -10.45
C SER A 199 20.51 7.45 -11.26
N LEU A 200 20.25 7.61 -12.56
CA LEU A 200 21.21 8.25 -13.48
C LEU A 200 20.89 9.73 -13.71
N GLN A 201 19.62 10.11 -13.51
CA GLN A 201 19.13 11.46 -13.70
C GLN A 201 19.76 12.44 -12.70
N ALA A 202 20.13 13.63 -13.18
CA ALA A 202 20.65 14.70 -12.34
C ALA A 202 19.67 15.04 -11.20
N GLY A 203 20.16 15.05 -9.95
CA GLY A 203 19.34 15.28 -8.76
C GLY A 203 18.53 14.06 -8.28
N GLY A 204 18.61 12.93 -8.98
CA GLY A 204 17.93 11.70 -8.58
C GLY A 204 18.61 10.97 -7.41
N SER A 205 17.79 10.25 -6.64
CA SER A 205 18.22 9.37 -5.55
C SER A 205 17.86 7.92 -5.84
N THR A 206 18.47 6.96 -5.16
CA THR A 206 18.15 5.54 -5.40
C THR A 206 16.92 5.06 -4.63
N VAL A 207 16.84 5.45 -3.37
CA VAL A 207 15.69 5.24 -2.50
C VAL A 207 15.21 6.60 -2.03
N TYR A 208 13.93 6.88 -2.20
CA TYR A 208 13.30 8.11 -1.77
C TYR A 208 12.18 7.80 -0.78
N VAL A 209 12.18 8.47 0.36
CA VAL A 209 11.20 8.26 1.44
C VAL A 209 10.62 9.60 1.85
N GLY A 210 9.38 9.91 1.48
CA GLY A 210 8.79 11.24 1.67
C GLY A 210 7.31 11.24 2.03
N GLY A 211 6.74 12.42 2.28
CA GLY A 211 5.30 12.57 2.54
C GLY A 211 4.84 12.14 3.94
N GLY A 212 5.76 12.03 4.91
CA GLY A 212 5.47 11.47 6.24
C GLY A 212 5.55 9.95 6.20
N VAL A 213 6.54 9.39 6.89
CA VAL A 213 6.74 7.94 7.00
C VAL A 213 6.95 7.60 8.46
N ASP A 214 6.11 6.70 8.95
CA ASP A 214 6.12 6.21 10.33
C ASP A 214 6.38 4.71 10.32
N LEU A 215 7.38 4.26 11.06
CA LEU A 215 7.71 2.85 11.22
C LEU A 215 7.28 2.39 12.61
N LEU A 216 6.14 1.73 12.71
CA LEU A 216 5.55 1.27 13.96
C LEU A 216 5.76 -0.24 14.11
N SER A 217 6.71 -0.65 14.93
CA SER A 217 7.18 -2.03 15.06
C SER A 217 7.58 -2.65 13.71
N SER A 218 8.16 -1.82 12.84
CA SER A 218 8.42 -2.14 11.43
C SER A 218 9.89 -2.04 11.07
N ALA A 219 10.32 -2.87 10.13
CA ALA A 219 11.70 -2.90 9.67
C ALA A 219 11.80 -2.69 8.16
N VAL A 220 12.63 -1.72 7.74
CA VAL A 220 13.04 -1.55 6.35
C VAL A 220 14.50 -1.95 6.23
N VAL A 221 14.78 -3.03 5.50
CA VAL A 221 16.13 -3.57 5.34
C VAL A 221 16.56 -3.44 3.89
N LEU A 222 17.63 -2.68 3.68
CA LEU A 222 18.29 -2.50 2.40
C LEU A 222 19.65 -3.20 2.45
N ASP A 223 19.88 -4.17 1.58
CA ASP A 223 21.12 -4.94 1.42
C ASP A 223 21.45 -5.16 -0.07
N ASN A 224 21.94 -4.10 -0.71
CA ASN A 224 21.89 -3.88 -2.16
C ASN A 224 23.08 -3.07 -2.70
N ASN A 225 23.16 -2.95 -4.02
CA ASN A 225 24.02 -1.94 -4.66
C ASN A 225 23.18 -0.70 -5.00
N LEU A 226 23.43 0.41 -4.31
CA LEU A 226 22.68 1.66 -4.44
C LEU A 226 23.58 2.75 -5.03
N GLU A 227 23.30 3.14 -6.28
CA GLU A 227 24.04 4.20 -6.97
C GLU A 227 23.12 5.36 -7.33
N GLY A 228 23.14 6.40 -6.49
CA GLY A 228 22.37 7.62 -6.71
C GLY A 228 23.15 8.63 -7.54
N ASN A 229 22.44 9.60 -8.12
CA ASN A 229 23.11 10.74 -8.72
C ASN A 229 23.60 11.69 -7.62
N ILE A 230 22.68 12.12 -6.73
CA ILE A 230 23.00 12.97 -5.58
C ILE A 230 23.09 12.18 -4.27
N PHE A 231 22.10 11.32 -3.98
CA PHE A 231 22.03 10.50 -2.77
C PHE A 231 21.67 9.06 -3.11
N ALA A 232 22.28 8.09 -2.44
CA ALA A 232 21.80 6.71 -2.50
C ALA A 232 20.46 6.57 -1.76
N VAL A 233 20.32 7.17 -0.58
CA VAL A 233 19.06 7.15 0.19
C VAL A 233 18.70 8.57 0.62
N CYS A 234 17.45 8.97 0.39
CA CYS A 234 16.97 10.34 0.61
C CYS A 234 15.70 10.34 1.46
N PHE A 235 15.76 11.02 2.61
CA PHE A 235 14.64 11.31 3.51
C PHE A 235 14.49 12.84 3.64
N PRO A 236 13.81 13.52 2.69
CA PRO A 236 13.65 14.98 2.73
C PRO A 236 12.60 15.46 3.72
N VAL A 237 12.03 14.54 4.52
CA VAL A 237 11.09 14.82 5.59
C VAL A 237 11.55 14.12 6.86
N THR A 238 11.01 14.53 8.01
CA THR A 238 11.22 13.81 9.27
C THR A 238 10.59 12.41 9.21
N VAL A 239 11.36 11.39 9.62
CA VAL A 239 10.90 10.00 9.75
C VAL A 239 10.67 9.67 11.23
N VAL A 240 9.55 9.04 11.56
CA VAL A 240 9.29 8.54 12.91
C VAL A 240 9.54 7.03 12.94
N VAL A 241 10.30 6.57 13.92
CA VAL A 241 10.57 5.16 14.15
C VAL A 241 10.18 4.81 15.58
N ASP A 242 9.24 3.89 15.73
CA ASP A 242 8.68 3.46 17.01
C ASP A 242 8.76 1.92 17.08
N GLY A 243 9.74 1.37 17.80
CA GLY A 243 9.90 -0.08 17.97
C GLY A 243 10.40 -0.86 16.75
N GLY A 244 11.11 -0.20 15.83
CA GLY A 244 11.54 -0.77 14.55
C GLY A 244 12.83 -0.13 14.03
N GLY A 245 13.02 -0.05 12.71
CA GLY A 245 14.17 0.66 12.16
C GLY A 245 14.36 0.57 10.65
N ILE A 246 15.19 1.47 10.12
CA ILE A 246 15.72 1.40 8.76
C ILE A 246 17.17 0.95 8.84
N ILE A 247 17.45 -0.21 8.25
CA ILE A 247 18.77 -0.85 8.29
C ILE A 247 19.33 -0.83 6.87
N VAL A 248 20.40 -0.06 6.67
CA VAL A 248 21.15 0.00 5.42
C VAL A 248 22.48 -0.72 5.63
N LYS A 249 22.50 -2.05 5.46
CA LYS A 249 23.65 -2.91 5.75
C LYS A 249 24.12 -3.64 4.50
N GLY A 250 25.43 -3.83 4.34
CA GLY A 250 25.98 -4.59 3.21
C GLY A 250 25.93 -3.86 1.87
N ASN A 251 25.53 -2.58 1.86
CA ASN A 251 25.35 -1.83 0.63
C ASN A 251 26.65 -1.23 0.11
N THR A 252 26.81 -1.25 -1.21
CA THR A 252 27.65 -0.25 -1.88
C THR A 252 26.80 0.99 -2.09
N LEU A 253 27.14 2.09 -1.41
CA LEU A 253 26.46 3.38 -1.56
C LEU A 253 27.35 4.32 -2.36
N ARG A 254 26.90 4.74 -3.53
CA ARG A 254 27.67 5.65 -4.40
C ARG A 254 26.81 6.83 -4.83
N SER A 255 27.37 8.03 -4.76
CA SER A 255 26.85 9.23 -5.43
C SER A 255 27.82 9.66 -6.54
N LYS A 256 27.30 10.16 -7.65
CA LYS A 256 28.14 10.66 -8.77
C LYS A 256 28.47 12.15 -8.69
N LYS A 257 27.73 12.92 -7.88
CA LYS A 257 27.94 14.36 -7.79
C LYS A 257 29.17 14.68 -6.93
N GLU A 258 30.28 14.97 -7.59
CA GLU A 258 31.61 15.16 -6.99
C GLU A 258 31.80 16.52 -6.28
N ASN A 259 30.85 17.47 -6.43
CA ASN A 259 31.06 18.87 -6.03
C ASN A 259 30.01 19.47 -5.07
N SER A 260 29.12 18.67 -4.48
CA SER A 260 28.25 19.13 -3.39
C SER A 260 28.88 18.83 -2.05
N ARG A 261 28.82 19.79 -1.11
CA ARG A 261 29.27 19.69 0.29
C ARG A 261 28.68 18.54 1.11
N THR A 262 27.99 17.59 0.49
CA THR A 262 27.38 16.42 1.12
C THR A 262 28.37 15.27 1.13
N THR A 263 29.01 15.09 2.28
CA THR A 263 29.98 14.02 2.60
C THR A 263 29.35 12.63 2.77
N SER A 264 28.03 12.50 2.58
CA SER A 264 27.27 11.27 2.85
C SER A 264 26.45 10.83 1.64
N ALA A 265 26.42 9.53 1.39
CA ALA A 265 25.52 8.90 0.41
C ALA A 265 24.07 8.80 0.91
N VAL A 266 23.82 9.10 2.18
CA VAL A 266 22.48 9.15 2.80
C VAL A 266 22.18 10.58 3.24
N TYR A 267 21.02 11.10 2.84
CA TYR A 267 20.48 12.37 3.29
C TYR A 267 19.22 12.15 4.12
N TYR A 268 19.12 12.80 5.27
CA TYR A 268 17.92 12.85 6.09
C TYR A 268 17.72 14.24 6.68
N GLU A 269 16.48 14.72 6.73
CA GLU A 269 16.15 15.99 7.37
C GLU A 269 16.07 15.84 8.89
N GLY A 270 15.43 14.77 9.38
CA GLY A 270 15.26 14.50 10.80
C GLY A 270 14.78 13.09 11.06
N VAL A 271 15.08 12.56 12.25
CA VAL A 271 14.63 11.24 12.69
C VAL A 271 14.15 11.34 14.14
N HIS A 272 12.95 10.84 14.40
CA HIS A 272 12.36 10.77 15.73
C HIS A 272 12.26 9.30 16.15
N LEU A 273 13.02 8.91 17.16
CA LEU A 273 13.10 7.54 17.66
C LEU A 273 12.27 7.35 18.93
N ARG A 274 11.56 6.23 19.03
CA ARG A 274 10.71 5.82 20.16
C ARG A 274 10.78 4.31 20.37
N ASN A 275 10.53 3.87 21.61
CA ASN A 275 10.35 2.47 22.02
C ASN A 275 11.36 1.47 21.42
N GLY A 276 12.65 1.84 21.36
CA GLY A 276 13.71 0.96 20.84
C GLY A 276 13.96 1.05 19.34
N GLY A 277 13.47 2.11 18.68
CA GLY A 277 13.89 2.54 17.34
C GLY A 277 15.30 3.10 17.28
#